data_AF-A0A958IB21-F1
#
_entry.id   AF-A0A958IB21-F1
#
_cell.length_a   1.000
_cell.length_b   1.000
_cell.length_c   1.000
_cell.angle_alpha   90.00
_cell.angle_beta   90.00
_cell.angle_gamma   90.00
#
_symmetry.space_group_name_H-M   'P 1'
#
loop_
_entity.id
_entity.type
_entity.pdbx_description
1 polymer ?
#
loop_
_entity_poly.entity_id
_entity_poly.type
_entity_poly.pdbx_seq_one_letter_code
_entity_poly.pdbx_strand_id
1 'polypeptide(L)'
;MNDVTDAKPIFLWAKEHGDPRIIERILVRVLPLMIERDVKLTVEQIESARTLPLPVDLANMISAVAKELIEKDHLGGDCRV
;
A
#
# COMPACT_ATOMS: atom_id res chain seq x y z
N MET A 1 -16.95 3.66 15.21
CA MET A 1 -17.49 3.06 13.98
C MET A 1 -16.33 2.44 13.24
N ASN A 2 -16.42 1.15 12.86
CA ASN A 2 -15.39 0.53 12.03
C ASN A 2 -15.76 0.79 10.57
N ASP A 3 -15.43 1.98 10.09
CA ASP A 3 -15.64 2.31 8.68
C ASP A 3 -14.63 1.50 7.84
N VAL A 4 -15.15 0.81 6.83
CA VAL A 4 -14.36 0.01 5.89
C VAL A 4 -14.40 0.68 4.52
N THR A 5 -13.26 0.70 3.85
CA THR A 5 -13.14 1.23 2.49
C THR A 5 -12.42 0.22 1.60
N ASP A 6 -12.70 0.26 0.31
CA ASP A 6 -12.00 -0.58 -0.66
C ASP A 6 -10.61 -0.02 -0.94
N ALA A 7 -9.58 -0.75 -0.51
CA ALA A 7 -8.19 -0.37 -0.73
C ALA A 7 -7.62 -0.93 -2.05
N LYS A 8 -8.35 -1.77 -2.79
CA LYS A 8 -7.90 -2.33 -4.07
C LYS A 8 -7.48 -1.25 -5.09
N PRO A 9 -8.21 -0.13 -5.26
CA PRO A 9 -7.80 0.94 -6.18
C PRO A 9 -6.45 1.56 -5.84
N ILE A 10 -6.09 1.60 -4.55
CA ILE A 10 -4.81 2.16 -4.10
C ILE A 10 -3.65 1.27 -4.58
N PHE A 11 -3.79 -0.06 -4.42
CA PHE A 11 -2.77 -1.01 -4.88
C PHE A 11 -2.67 -1.06 -6.41
N LEU A 12 -3.79 -0.92 -7.13
CA LEU A 12 -3.78 -0.82 -8.59
C LEU A 12 -3.05 0.44 -9.05
N TRP A 13 -3.41 1.60 -8.50
CA TRP A 13 -2.73 2.86 -8.78
C TRP A 13 -1.22 2.77 -8.46
N ALA A 14 -0.88 2.18 -7.31
CA ALA A 14 0.52 2.01 -6.91
C ALA A 14 1.30 1.13 -7.90
N LYS A 15 0.70 0.04 -8.38
CA LYS A 15 1.31 -0.87 -9.38
C LYS A 15 1.50 -0.21 -10.74
N GLU A 16 0.61 0.73 -11.12
CA GLU A 16 0.71 1.47 -12.38
C GLU A 16 1.79 2.56 -12.36
N HIS A 17 2.09 3.14 -11.19
CA HIS A 17 2.97 4.30 -11.05
C HIS A 17 4.29 4.02 -10.32
N GLY A 18 4.38 2.88 -9.64
CA GLY A 18 5.54 2.49 -8.84
C GLY A 18 6.39 1.39 -9.49
N ASP A 19 7.38 0.92 -8.74
CA ASP A 19 8.24 -0.17 -9.15
C ASP A 19 7.52 -1.55 -9.10
N PRO A 20 8.03 -2.60 -9.77
CA PRO A 20 7.41 -3.92 -9.76
C PRO A 20 7.23 -4.56 -8.37
N ARG A 21 7.95 -4.08 -7.35
CA ARG A 21 7.89 -4.53 -5.95
C ARG A 21 7.19 -3.53 -5.03
N ILE A 22 6.49 -2.55 -5.58
CA ILE A 22 5.82 -1.50 -4.80
C ILE A 22 4.83 -2.07 -3.79
N ILE A 23 4.11 -3.14 -4.15
CA ILE A 23 3.12 -3.78 -3.27
C ILE A 23 3.84 -4.42 -2.08
N GLU A 24 4.93 -5.15 -2.28
CA GLU A 24 5.74 -5.70 -1.18
C GLU A 24 6.30 -4.60 -0.29
N ARG A 25 6.79 -3.49 -0.86
CA ARG A 25 7.31 -2.35 -0.10
C ARG A 25 6.23 -1.70 0.76
N ILE A 26 5.02 -1.53 0.22
CA ILE A 26 3.86 -1.04 0.97
C ILE A 26 3.56 -2.00 2.12
N LEU A 27 3.43 -3.30 1.85
CA LEU A 27 3.11 -4.31 2.87
C LEU A 27 4.12 -4.33 4.00
N VAL A 28 5.42 -4.27 3.72
CA VAL A 28 6.48 -4.22 4.75
C VAL A 28 6.34 -2.98 5.64
N ARG A 29 6.00 -1.83 5.06
CA ARG A 29 5.81 -0.57 5.80
C ARG A 29 4.55 -0.57 6.66
N VAL A 30 3.47 -1.20 6.21
CA VAL A 30 2.20 -1.26 6.96
C VAL A 30 2.09 -2.50 7.86
N LEU A 31 3.07 -3.40 7.81
CA LEU A 31 3.09 -4.65 8.58
C LEU A 31 2.87 -4.45 10.09
N PRO A 32 3.50 -3.47 10.78
CA PRO A 32 3.26 -3.25 12.21
C PRO A 32 1.78 -2.96 12.51
N LEU A 33 1.17 -2.10 11.70
CA LEU A 33 -0.24 -1.73 11.85
C LEU A 33 -1.17 -2.90 11.54
N MET A 34 -0.81 -3.74 10.56
CA MET A 34 -1.52 -4.97 10.25
C MET A 34 -1.50 -5.95 11.44
N ILE A 35 -0.37 -6.10 12.12
CA ILE A 35 -0.24 -6.94 13.32
C ILE A 35 -1.10 -6.39 14.46
N GLU A 36 -1.03 -5.08 14.73
CA GLU A 36 -1.83 -4.42 15.78
C GLU A 36 -3.34 -4.59 15.59
N ARG A 37 -3.79 -4.72 14.34
CA ARG A 37 -5.21 -4.84 13.97
C ARG A 37 -5.64 -6.25 13.60
N ASP A 38 -4.76 -7.25 13.74
CA ASP A 38 -4.95 -8.65 13.31
C ASP A 38 -5.43 -8.78 11.85
N VAL A 39 -4.92 -7.90 10.98
CA VAL A 39 -5.21 -7.92 9.54
C VAL A 39 -4.12 -8.68 8.82
N LYS A 40 -4.50 -9.71 8.05
CA LYS A 40 -3.60 -10.47 7.20
C LYS A 40 -3.84 -10.11 5.75
N LEU A 41 -2.78 -9.67 5.09
CA LEU A 41 -2.83 -9.14 3.74
C LEU A 41 -1.57 -9.58 3.01
N THR A 42 -1.78 -10.30 1.91
CA THR A 42 -0.71 -10.86 1.09
C THR A 42 -0.81 -10.32 -0.33
N VAL A 43 0.31 -10.34 -1.06
CA VAL A 43 0.34 -9.93 -2.47
C VAL A 43 -0.67 -10.74 -3.28
N GLU A 44 -0.73 -12.06 -3.09
CA GLU A 44 -1.66 -12.95 -3.79
C GLU A 44 -3.12 -12.58 -3.52
N GLN A 45 -3.49 -12.25 -2.28
CA GLN A 45 -4.84 -11.77 -1.95
C GLN A 45 -5.13 -10.42 -2.61
N ILE A 46 -4.16 -9.50 -2.60
CA ILE A 46 -4.32 -8.20 -3.27
C ILE A 46 -4.55 -8.41 -4.76
N GLU A 47 -3.82 -9.29 -5.41
CA GLU A 47 -3.91 -9.50 -6.86
C GLU A 47 -5.20 -10.23 -7.26
N SER A 48 -5.56 -11.29 -6.54
CA SER A 48 -6.72 -12.13 -6.86
C SER A 48 -8.06 -11.54 -6.44
N ALA A 49 -8.09 -10.68 -5.41
CA ALA A 49 -9.33 -10.09 -4.94
C ALA A 49 -9.88 -9.03 -5.90
N ARG A 50 -11.20 -9.03 -6.10
CA ARG A 50 -11.89 -7.99 -6.88
C ARG A 50 -12.08 -6.70 -6.08
N THR A 51 -12.29 -6.84 -4.78
CA THR A 51 -12.41 -5.75 -3.80
C THR A 51 -11.63 -6.13 -2.56
N LEU A 52 -11.08 -5.14 -1.86
CA LEU A 52 -10.25 -5.33 -0.68
C LEU A 52 -10.76 -4.43 0.47
N PRO A 53 -11.83 -4.85 1.17
CA PRO A 53 -12.39 -4.06 2.26
C PRO A 53 -11.45 -4.04 3.47
N LEU A 54 -10.93 -2.86 3.80
CA LEU A 54 -10.03 -2.65 4.95
C LEU A 54 -10.56 -1.54 5.85
N PRO A 55 -10.20 -1.53 7.14
CA PRO A 55 -10.45 -0.39 8.01
C PRO A 55 -9.91 0.91 7.39
N VAL A 56 -10.68 1.99 7.45
CA VAL A 56 -10.34 3.28 6.84
C VAL A 56 -8.95 3.76 7.27
N ASP A 57 -8.59 3.62 8.53
CA ASP A 57 -7.25 4.00 9.03
C ASP A 57 -6.13 3.26 8.30
N LEU A 58 -6.31 1.94 8.09
CA LEU A 58 -5.33 1.10 7.40
C LEU A 58 -5.26 1.46 5.91
N ALA A 59 -6.41 1.70 5.27
CA ALA A 59 -6.45 2.14 3.87
C ALA A 59 -5.80 3.52 3.67
N ASN A 60 -6.02 4.44 4.61
CA ASN A 60 -5.37 5.76 4.61
C ASN A 60 -3.85 5.64 4.77
N MET A 61 -3.39 4.77 5.68
CA MET A 61 -1.96 4.50 5.85
C MET A 61 -1.35 3.87 4.60
N ILE A 62 -2.02 2.89 3.98
CA ILE A 62 -1.61 2.28 2.71
C ILE A 62 -1.50 3.35 1.61
N SER A 63 -2.48 4.24 1.50
CA SER A 63 -2.47 5.37 0.54
C SER A 63 -1.30 6.32 0.77
N ALA A 64 -1.03 6.70 2.02
CA ALA A 64 0.08 7.57 2.37
C ALA A 64 1.43 6.93 2.04
N VAL A 65 1.63 5.65 2.39
CA VAL A 65 2.84 4.90 2.09
C VAL A 65 3.04 4.72 0.59
N ALA A 66 1.97 4.41 -0.16
CA ALA A 66 2.04 4.26 -1.61
C ALA A 66 2.51 5.55 -2.29
N LYS A 67 1.96 6.70 -1.88
CA LYS A 67 2.39 8.02 -2.37
C LYS A 67 3.84 8.31 -2.01
N GLU A 68 4.25 8.11 -0.75
CA GLU A 68 5.62 8.35 -0.30
C GLU A 68 6.63 7.53 -1.12
N LEU A 69 6.34 6.24 -1.37
CA LEU A 69 7.24 5.36 -2.11
C LEU A 69 7.36 5.80 -3.57
N ILE A 70 6.25 6.16 -4.22
CA ILE A 70 6.25 6.62 -5.61
C ILE A 70 6.96 7.97 -5.75
N GLU A 71 6.67 8.93 -4.86
CA GLU A 71 7.33 10.24 -4.87
C GLU A 71 8.84 10.12 -4.60
N LYS A 72 9.25 9.25 -3.66
CA LYS A 72 10.68 8.99 -3.41
C LYS A 72 11.38 8.35 -4.61
N ASP A 73 10.72 7.44 -5.30
CA ASP A 73 11.29 6.81 -6.49
C ASP A 73 11.42 7.83 -7.65
N HIS A 74 10.54 8.84 -7.73
CA HIS A 74 10.64 9.92 -8.72
C HIS A 74 11.66 11.01 -8.35
N LEU A 75 11.91 11.23 -7.05
CA LEU A 75 12.87 12.22 -6.56
C LEU A 75 14.29 11.65 -6.39
N GLY A 76 14.48 10.33 -6.58
CA GLY A 76 15.78 9.65 -6.52
C GLY A 76 16.72 9.92 -7.70
N GLY A 77 16.35 10.81 -8.62
CA GLY A 77 17.14 11.18 -9.82
C GLY A 77 18.32 12.12 -9.58
N ASP A 78 18.41 12.81 -8.43
CA ASP A 78 19.50 13.76 -8.15
C ASP A 78 20.01 13.64 -6.70
N CYS A 79 20.86 12.64 -6.47
CA CYS A 79 21.87 12.68 -5.42
C CYS A 79 23.14 12.01 -5.94
N ARG A 80 23.80 12.67 -6.89
CA ARG A 80 25.23 12.44 -7.15
C ARG A 80 26.01 13.34 -6.18
N VAL A 81 26.70 12.66 -5.26
CA VAL A 81 27.83 13.17 -4.46
C VAL A 81 28.94 13.76 -5.34
#